data_AF-A0AAW5B3E7-F1
#
_entry.id   AF-A0AAW5B3E7-F1
#
_cell.length_a   1.000
_cell.length_b   1.000
_cell.length_c   1.000
_cell.angle_alpha   90.00
_cell.angle_beta   90.00
_cell.angle_gamma   90.00
#
_symmetry.space_group_name_H-M   'P 1'
#
loop_
_entity.id
_entity.type
_entity.pdbx_description
1 polymer ?
#
loop_
_entity_poly.entity_id
_entity_poly.type
_entity_poly.pdbx_seq_one_letter_code
_entity_poly.pdbx_strand_id
1 'polypeptide(L)'
;METKYNMVKRAIQSDIMDGTYLPHQKISSESELMAQFKVSRHTVRLAIGDLVAKGWLYREQGSGTFCADREEEQDTIQAVERKNIAIITTYISDYIFPSIIRGAESILSQAGYQVSIFSTNNDHEKEREILEKILSQPFDGVIVEPTKSAFSNPNINYYLNLERLSIPYIMINAYYDELEPMSLVMNDEKGGFIQTEHLIQLGHTEIAGIFKTDDLQGTQRMKGFLKAHRRYGIPLNPKNIITYHTEEKETKPVQELEKMLFSEEARDITGLVSYNDELVMNVLNLLRNKRMQVPGDLSIVGYDDSFFTEVSEVKLTSVAHPKSDMGKAAAKTILDLIKRKNSNKVNVSKQLEPIVYDPSLIVRGSTVKVGGVEVS
;
A
#
# COMPACT_ATOMS: atom_id res chain seq x y z
N MET A 1 14.72 4.73 25.82
CA MET A 1 13.79 5.74 26.37
C MET A 1 13.99 7.03 25.63
N GLU A 2 12.97 7.51 24.94
CA GLU A 2 13.01 8.83 24.32
C GLU A 2 12.95 9.92 25.40
N THR A 3 13.80 10.95 25.28
CA THR A 3 13.77 12.06 26.24
C THR A 3 12.48 12.87 26.08
N LYS A 4 11.89 13.33 27.18
CA LYS A 4 10.71 14.22 27.18
C LYS A 4 10.86 15.47 26.29
N TYR A 5 12.09 15.96 26.14
CA TYR A 5 12.46 17.03 25.23
C TYR A 5 12.21 16.66 23.75
N ASN A 6 12.75 15.51 23.31
CA ASN A 6 12.57 15.04 21.92
C ASN A 6 11.11 14.75 21.59
N MET A 7 10.34 14.24 22.56
CA MET A 7 8.91 13.99 22.40
C MET A 7 8.13 15.28 22.08
N VAL A 8 8.32 16.35 22.88
CA VAL A 8 7.66 17.65 22.64
C VAL A 8 8.06 18.22 21.29
N LYS A 9 9.35 18.14 20.97
CA LYS A 9 9.88 18.65 19.71
C LYS A 9 9.28 17.92 18.50
N ARG A 10 9.27 16.59 18.51
CA ARG A 10 8.70 15.77 17.44
C ARG A 10 7.21 16.04 17.27
N ALA A 11 6.46 16.13 18.37
CA ALA A 11 5.04 16.43 18.30
C ALA A 11 4.77 17.80 17.63
N ILE A 12 5.49 18.85 18.02
CA ILE A 12 5.33 20.17 17.38
C ILE A 12 5.74 20.11 15.90
N GLN A 13 6.79 19.36 15.54
CA GLN A 13 7.18 19.20 14.14
C GLN A 13 6.13 18.43 13.33
N SER A 14 5.55 17.37 13.90
CA SER A 14 4.43 16.62 13.34
C SER A 14 3.25 17.55 13.09
N ASP A 15 2.82 18.32 14.10
CA ASP A 15 1.70 19.28 13.99
C ASP A 15 1.94 20.35 12.90
N ILE A 16 3.20 20.70 12.62
CA ILE A 16 3.53 21.62 11.51
C ILE A 16 3.47 20.88 10.16
N MET A 17 3.99 19.65 10.11
CA MET A 17 4.08 18.85 8.88
C MET A 17 2.73 18.27 8.43
N ASP A 18 1.81 18.02 9.36
CA ASP A 18 0.43 17.63 9.09
C ASP A 18 -0.51 18.84 8.97
N GLY A 19 0.00 20.07 9.02
CA GLY A 19 -0.81 21.28 8.85
C GLY A 19 -1.76 21.60 10.00
N THR A 20 -1.66 20.94 11.16
CA THR A 20 -2.33 21.38 12.40
C THR A 20 -1.95 22.82 12.75
N TYR A 21 -0.70 23.21 12.50
CA TYR A 21 -0.26 24.61 12.48
C TYR A 21 0.00 25.07 11.05
N LEU A 22 -0.81 26.04 10.59
CA LEU A 22 -0.62 26.71 9.31
C LEU A 22 0.53 27.74 9.38
N PRO A 23 1.14 28.14 8.25
CA PRO A 23 2.13 29.21 8.22
C PRO A 23 1.62 30.48 8.92
N HIS A 24 2.49 31.11 9.71
CA HIS A 24 2.20 32.29 10.52
C HIS A 24 1.10 32.09 11.59
N GLN A 25 0.60 30.88 11.79
CA GLN A 25 -0.31 30.59 12.89
C GLN A 25 0.45 30.56 14.21
N LYS A 26 -0.15 31.15 15.25
CA LYS A 26 0.35 31.08 16.62
C LYS A 26 0.21 29.65 17.13
N ILE A 27 1.32 29.05 17.58
CA ILE A 27 1.29 27.71 18.19
C ILE A 27 0.78 27.76 19.64
N SER A 28 0.46 26.59 20.19
CA SER A 28 0.09 26.45 21.61
C SER A 28 1.10 27.12 22.56
N SER A 29 0.59 27.77 23.61
CA SER A 29 1.42 28.48 24.59
C SER A 29 2.30 27.53 25.42
N GLU A 30 3.36 28.04 26.05
CA GLU A 30 4.25 27.22 26.90
C GLU A 30 3.47 26.48 28.00
N SER A 31 2.45 27.12 28.59
CA SER A 31 1.62 26.54 29.64
C SER A 31 0.73 25.41 29.13
N GLU A 32 0.16 25.56 27.93
CA GLU A 32 -0.67 24.52 27.29
C GLU A 32 0.19 23.30 26.92
N LEU A 33 1.37 23.52 26.33
CA LEU A 33 2.31 22.46 25.98
C LEU A 33 2.83 21.72 27.23
N MET A 34 3.08 22.44 28.34
CA MET A 34 3.43 21.80 29.62
C MET A 34 2.34 20.85 30.11
N ALA A 35 1.07 21.28 30.03
CA ALA A 35 -0.07 20.50 30.45
C ALA A 35 -0.30 19.28 29.54
N GLN A 36 -0.24 19.49 28.22
CA GLN A 36 -0.41 18.46 27.20
C GLN A 36 0.63 17.34 27.34
N PHE A 37 1.91 17.68 27.45
CA PHE A 37 3.00 16.71 27.46
C PHE A 37 3.44 16.28 28.87
N LYS A 38 2.88 16.85 29.93
CA LYS A 38 3.25 16.61 31.34
C LYS A 38 4.77 16.77 31.57
N VAL A 39 5.31 17.89 31.09
CA VAL A 39 6.74 18.25 31.15
C VAL A 39 6.97 19.59 31.85
N SER A 40 8.22 19.88 32.22
CA SER A 40 8.56 21.17 32.82
C SER A 40 8.61 22.28 31.77
N ARG A 41 8.44 23.54 32.20
CA ARG A 41 8.60 24.72 31.34
C ARG A 41 9.96 24.76 30.66
N HIS A 42 11.01 24.35 31.37
CA HIS A 42 12.37 24.32 30.83
C HIS A 42 12.47 23.37 29.61
N THR A 43 11.85 22.18 29.69
CA THR A 43 11.79 21.24 28.58
C THR A 43 11.09 21.82 27.36
N VAL A 44 9.94 22.49 27.54
CA VAL A 44 9.20 23.14 26.45
C VAL A 44 10.02 24.27 25.81
N ARG A 45 10.64 25.13 26.62
CA ARG A 45 11.45 26.25 26.11
C ARG A 45 12.68 25.79 25.36
N LEU A 46 13.32 24.71 25.81
CA LEU A 46 14.40 24.06 25.07
C LEU A 46 13.90 23.56 23.71
N ALA A 47 12.78 22.82 23.67
CA ALA A 47 12.23 22.27 22.43
C ALA A 47 11.86 23.38 21.42
N ILE A 48 11.13 24.40 21.88
CA ILE A 48 10.79 25.57 21.04
C ILE A 48 12.06 26.32 20.63
N GLY A 49 13.03 26.48 21.52
CA GLY A 49 14.33 27.09 21.22
C GLY A 49 15.03 26.42 20.05
N ASP A 50 15.12 25.09 20.07
CA ASP A 50 15.72 24.30 18.99
C ASP A 50 14.92 24.40 17.68
N LEU A 51 13.59 24.41 17.76
CA LEU A 51 12.73 24.57 16.58
C LEU A 51 12.85 25.96 15.95
N VAL A 52 12.97 27.01 16.76
CA VAL A 52 13.24 28.37 16.28
C VAL A 52 14.62 28.45 15.65
N ALA A 53 15.65 27.85 16.28
CA ALA A 53 16.99 27.82 15.73
C ALA A 53 17.08 27.06 14.38
N LYS A 54 16.17 26.12 14.16
CA LYS A 54 16.08 25.30 12.93
C LYS A 54 15.08 25.84 11.89
N GLY A 55 14.53 27.04 12.10
CA GLY A 55 13.60 27.66 11.15
C GLY A 55 12.19 27.08 11.12
N TRP A 56 11.82 26.18 12.03
CA TRP A 56 10.44 25.64 12.09
C TRP A 56 9.44 26.63 12.69
N LEU A 57 9.93 27.50 13.57
CA LEU A 57 9.14 28.46 14.32
C LEU A 57 9.86 29.81 14.36
N TYR A 58 9.13 30.88 14.60
CA TYR A 58 9.71 32.18 14.96
C TYR A 58 9.00 32.78 16.18
N ARG A 59 9.65 33.74 16.83
CA ARG A 59 9.08 34.43 18.00
C ARG A 59 8.80 35.88 17.65
N GLU A 60 7.61 36.34 18.01
CA GLU A 60 7.28 37.76 18.03
C GLU A 60 7.19 38.24 19.48
N GLN A 61 7.92 39.31 19.78
CA GLN A 61 8.00 39.85 21.13
C GLN A 61 6.61 40.26 21.64
N GLY A 62 6.20 39.69 22.78
CA GLY A 62 4.88 39.96 23.39
C GLY A 62 3.71 39.20 22.76
N SER A 63 3.83 38.73 21.52
CA SER A 63 2.73 38.07 20.79
C SER A 63 2.78 36.54 20.88
N GLY A 64 3.96 35.93 21.05
CA GLY A 64 4.10 34.48 21.25
C GLY A 64 5.07 33.81 20.27
N THR A 65 4.87 32.52 20.02
CA THR A 65 5.63 31.73 19.03
C THR A 65 4.70 31.33 17.89
N PHE A 66 5.19 31.41 16.66
CA PHE A 66 4.42 31.22 15.44
C PHE A 66 5.11 30.20 14.54
N CYS A 67 4.31 29.46 13.75
CA CYS A 67 4.81 28.56 12.72
C CYS A 67 5.48 29.37 11.61
N ALA A 68 6.73 29.03 11.27
CA ALA A 68 7.40 29.66 10.15
C ALA A 68 6.75 29.24 8.82
N ASP A 69 6.78 30.14 7.84
CA ASP A 69 6.51 29.78 6.46
C ASP A 69 7.75 29.10 5.88
N ARG A 70 7.57 27.91 5.32
CA ARG A 70 8.65 27.06 4.80
C ARG A 70 8.59 26.92 3.28
N GLU A 71 7.66 27.61 2.62
CA GLU A 71 7.60 27.68 1.15
C GLU A 71 8.87 28.37 0.60
N GLU A 72 9.31 29.48 1.22
CA GLU A 72 10.51 30.23 0.80
C GLU A 72 11.85 29.50 1.09
N GLU A 73 11.92 28.69 2.15
CA GLU A 73 13.12 27.88 2.46
C GLU A 73 13.34 26.76 1.44
N GLN A 74 12.26 26.18 0.88
CA GLN A 74 12.39 25.16 -0.15
C GLN A 74 12.95 25.70 -1.46
N ASP A 75 12.58 26.92 -1.85
CA ASP A 75 13.17 27.60 -3.02
C ASP A 75 14.68 27.83 -2.85
N THR A 76 15.13 28.02 -1.60
CA THR A 76 16.56 28.19 -1.30
C THR A 76 17.31 26.85 -1.21
N ILE A 77 16.65 25.77 -0.75
CA ILE A 77 17.23 24.41 -0.69
C ILE A 77 17.29 23.76 -2.09
N GLN A 78 16.37 24.12 -3.00
CA GLN A 78 16.42 23.73 -4.42
C GLN A 78 17.71 24.16 -5.13
N ALA A 79 18.49 25.09 -4.57
CA ALA A 79 19.75 25.58 -5.15
C ALA A 79 20.91 24.55 -5.11
N VAL A 80 20.75 23.39 -4.46
CA VAL A 80 21.66 22.25 -4.63
C VAL A 80 20.93 21.17 -5.42
N GLU A 81 21.32 20.98 -6.69
CA GLU A 81 20.79 19.95 -7.60
C GLU A 81 20.95 18.53 -7.01
N ARG A 82 20.00 18.11 -6.16
CA ARG A 82 19.89 16.72 -5.70
C ARG A 82 18.59 16.16 -6.21
N LYS A 83 18.69 15.45 -7.33
CA LYS A 83 17.59 14.70 -7.93
C LYS A 83 17.28 13.48 -7.08
N ASN A 84 16.22 13.49 -6.30
CA ASN A 84 15.87 12.39 -5.39
C ASN A 84 14.38 12.07 -5.42
N ILE A 85 14.05 10.79 -5.62
CA ILE A 85 12.67 10.29 -5.62
C ILE A 85 12.52 9.27 -4.49
N ALA A 86 11.49 9.46 -3.68
CA ALA A 86 11.11 8.51 -2.64
C ALA A 86 10.20 7.44 -3.23
N ILE A 87 10.45 6.17 -2.88
CA ILE A 87 9.53 5.06 -3.13
C ILE A 87 9.13 4.50 -1.77
N ILE A 88 7.85 4.62 -1.42
CA ILE A 88 7.26 4.04 -0.22
C ILE A 88 6.53 2.77 -0.64
N THR A 89 6.90 1.63 -0.06
CA THR A 89 6.20 0.35 -0.25
C THR A 89 5.78 -0.25 1.08
N THR A 90 4.83 -1.18 1.05
CA THR A 90 4.49 -1.97 2.26
C THR A 90 5.64 -2.89 2.66
N TYR A 91 6.31 -3.53 1.70
CA TYR A 91 7.47 -4.38 1.94
C TYR A 91 8.59 -4.09 0.92
N ILE A 92 9.86 -4.25 1.33
CA ILE A 92 11.02 -3.97 0.44
C ILE A 92 11.57 -5.25 -0.19
N SER A 93 11.80 -6.26 0.64
CA SER A 93 12.58 -7.45 0.25
C SER A 93 11.72 -8.61 -0.23
N ASP A 94 10.42 -8.53 -0.03
CA ASP A 94 9.54 -9.68 -0.13
C ASP A 94 8.66 -9.61 -1.38
N TYR A 95 8.33 -10.80 -1.88
CA TYR A 95 7.27 -11.00 -2.86
C TYR A 95 7.41 -10.15 -4.15
N ILE A 96 6.39 -9.35 -4.50
CA ILE A 96 6.34 -8.61 -5.77
C ILE A 96 7.16 -7.31 -5.78
N PHE A 97 7.49 -6.77 -4.61
CA PHE A 97 8.08 -5.44 -4.45
C PHE A 97 9.46 -5.27 -5.07
N PRO A 98 10.42 -6.23 -4.92
CA PRO A 98 11.71 -6.11 -5.57
C PRO A 98 11.60 -5.91 -7.09
N SER A 99 10.63 -6.53 -7.74
CA SER A 99 10.43 -6.40 -9.18
C SER A 99 9.87 -5.04 -9.58
N ILE A 100 8.94 -4.49 -8.78
CA ILE A 100 8.38 -3.15 -8.96
C ILE A 100 9.47 -2.10 -8.75
N ILE A 101 10.21 -2.20 -7.63
CA ILE A 101 11.31 -1.29 -7.28
C ILE A 101 12.38 -1.29 -8.37
N ARG A 102 12.83 -2.46 -8.83
CA ARG A 102 13.80 -2.55 -9.95
C ARG A 102 13.27 -1.93 -11.24
N GLY A 103 11.98 -2.12 -11.54
CA GLY A 103 11.34 -1.50 -12.70
C GLY A 103 11.40 0.03 -12.62
N ALA A 104 11.03 0.60 -11.47
CA ALA A 104 11.08 2.04 -11.23
C ALA A 104 12.51 2.57 -11.23
N GLU A 105 13.39 1.98 -10.43
CA GLU A 105 14.81 2.38 -10.30
C GLU A 105 15.49 2.42 -11.67
N SER A 106 15.27 1.42 -12.54
CA SER A 106 15.90 1.38 -13.86
C SER A 106 15.61 2.60 -14.74
N ILE A 107 14.45 3.21 -14.59
CA ILE A 107 14.05 4.42 -15.32
C ILE A 107 14.54 5.69 -14.60
N LEU A 108 14.43 5.70 -13.27
CA LEU A 108 14.80 6.85 -12.45
C LEU A 108 16.32 7.11 -12.47
N SER A 109 17.13 6.06 -12.36
CA SER A 109 18.59 6.17 -12.41
C SER A 109 19.10 6.60 -13.78
N GLN A 110 18.47 6.13 -14.87
CA GLN A 110 18.73 6.63 -16.23
C GLN A 110 18.44 8.13 -16.39
N ALA A 111 17.45 8.65 -15.66
CA ALA A 111 17.13 10.08 -15.63
C ALA A 111 18.01 10.89 -14.66
N GLY A 112 18.98 10.24 -13.99
CA GLY A 112 19.91 10.86 -13.04
C GLY A 112 19.33 11.10 -11.65
N TYR A 113 18.25 10.43 -11.28
CA TYR A 113 17.66 10.50 -9.94
C TYR A 113 18.26 9.44 -9.01
N GLN A 114 18.58 9.86 -7.79
CA GLN A 114 18.75 8.96 -6.66
C GLN A 114 17.38 8.42 -6.23
N VAL A 115 17.33 7.16 -5.81
CA VAL A 115 16.11 6.53 -5.29
C VAL A 115 16.29 6.23 -3.81
N SER A 116 15.37 6.74 -2.99
CA SER A 116 15.29 6.41 -1.57
C SER A 116 14.08 5.50 -1.33
N ILE A 117 14.32 4.29 -0.80
CA ILE A 117 13.27 3.29 -0.59
C ILE A 117 12.89 3.25 0.89
N PHE A 118 11.59 3.23 1.17
CA PHE A 118 11.01 3.18 2.51
C PHE A 118 9.99 2.04 2.62
N SER A 119 9.93 1.40 3.80
CA SER A 119 8.99 0.31 4.08
C SER A 119 8.03 0.72 5.20
N THR A 120 6.72 0.71 4.92
CA THR A 120 5.71 0.94 5.96
C THR A 120 5.42 -0.32 6.77
N ASN A 121 5.72 -1.51 6.25
CA ASN A 121 5.24 -2.79 6.79
C ASN A 121 3.72 -2.83 6.97
N ASN A 122 3.00 -2.08 6.13
CA ASN A 122 1.57 -1.84 6.21
C ASN A 122 1.10 -1.28 7.58
N ASP A 123 1.91 -0.42 8.20
CA ASP A 123 1.65 0.24 9.48
C ASP A 123 1.57 1.78 9.32
N HIS A 124 0.46 2.38 9.78
CA HIS A 124 0.21 3.82 9.61
C HIS A 124 1.17 4.71 10.41
N GLU A 125 1.69 4.26 11.56
CA GLU A 125 2.65 5.05 12.34
C GLU A 125 3.99 5.12 11.60
N LYS A 126 4.42 4.01 10.99
CA LYS A 126 5.62 3.99 10.14
C LYS A 126 5.45 4.83 8.88
N GLU A 127 4.28 4.77 8.25
CA GLU A 127 3.96 5.64 7.11
C GLU A 127 4.09 7.12 7.50
N ARG A 128 3.56 7.53 8.65
CA ARG A 128 3.70 8.89 9.17
C ARG A 128 5.15 9.30 9.33
N GLU A 129 5.97 8.47 9.99
CA GLU A 129 7.41 8.74 10.18
C GLU A 129 8.15 8.93 8.84
N ILE A 130 7.77 8.16 7.82
CA ILE A 130 8.33 8.26 6.46
C ILE A 130 7.89 9.57 5.80
N LEU A 131 6.61 9.93 5.89
CA LEU A 131 6.08 11.17 5.32
C LEU A 131 6.67 12.42 5.98
N GLU A 132 6.84 12.43 7.30
CA GLU A 132 7.57 13.49 8.02
C GLU A 132 9.01 13.64 7.51
N LYS A 133 9.69 12.51 7.26
CA LYS A 133 11.03 12.54 6.69
C LYS A 133 11.04 13.11 5.27
N ILE A 134 10.04 12.79 4.46
CA ILE A 134 9.91 13.30 3.10
C ILE A 134 9.65 14.81 3.11
N LEU A 135 8.74 15.30 3.96
CA LEU A 135 8.42 16.73 4.06
C LEU A 135 9.58 17.56 4.65
N SER A 136 10.50 16.94 5.38
CA SER A 136 11.65 17.61 5.97
C SER A 136 12.93 17.55 5.12
N GLN A 137 12.92 16.86 3.98
CA GLN A 137 14.08 16.66 3.11
C GLN A 137 13.74 17.01 1.64
N PRO A 138 14.74 17.37 0.82
CA PRO A 138 14.49 17.70 -0.58
C PRO A 138 14.21 16.43 -1.39
N PHE A 139 12.92 16.15 -1.63
CA PHE A 139 12.44 15.14 -2.57
C PHE A 139 11.74 15.82 -3.74
N ASP A 140 12.06 15.40 -4.96
CA ASP A 140 11.42 15.92 -6.17
C ASP A 140 10.08 15.25 -6.45
N GLY A 141 9.86 14.06 -5.91
CA GLY A 141 8.60 13.33 -6.06
C GLY A 141 8.57 12.04 -5.26
N VAL A 142 7.36 11.50 -5.11
CA VAL A 142 7.09 10.32 -4.29
C VAL A 142 6.25 9.30 -5.06
N ILE A 143 6.68 8.03 -5.05
CA ILE A 143 5.86 6.89 -5.48
C ILE A 143 5.41 6.17 -4.22
N VAL A 144 4.11 6.00 -4.03
CA VAL A 144 3.54 5.49 -2.78
C VAL A 144 2.71 4.24 -3.06
N GLU A 145 3.00 3.15 -2.38
CA GLU A 145 1.99 2.13 -2.14
C GLU A 145 1.26 2.46 -0.83
N PRO A 146 -0.05 2.72 -0.88
CA PRO A 146 -0.83 3.07 0.30
C PRO A 146 -0.79 2.01 1.41
N THR A 147 -0.77 2.49 2.66
CA THR A 147 -0.86 1.66 3.85
C THR A 147 -2.31 1.48 4.30
N LYS A 148 -2.70 0.23 4.54
CA LYS A 148 -4.05 -0.18 4.95
C LYS A 148 -5.17 0.56 4.18
N SER A 149 -5.07 0.53 2.86
CA SER A 149 -5.90 1.34 1.95
C SER A 149 -7.40 1.06 1.98
N ALA A 150 -7.83 -0.04 2.59
CA ALA A 150 -9.26 -0.29 2.80
C ALA A 150 -9.83 0.48 4.01
N PHE A 151 -8.97 1.09 4.84
CA PHE A 151 -9.38 1.85 6.02
C PHE A 151 -9.12 3.36 5.83
N SER A 152 -9.76 4.16 6.67
CA SER A 152 -9.52 5.59 6.74
C SER A 152 -8.04 5.88 6.98
N ASN A 153 -7.46 6.76 6.17
CA ASN A 153 -6.06 7.15 6.28
C ASN A 153 -5.86 8.23 7.36
N PRO A 154 -5.21 7.92 8.51
CA PRO A 154 -4.93 8.91 9.54
C PRO A 154 -3.86 9.93 9.10
N ASN A 155 -3.11 9.63 8.05
CA ASN A 155 -2.00 10.44 7.54
C ASN A 155 -2.41 11.33 6.36
N ILE A 156 -3.71 11.50 6.09
CA ILE A 156 -4.21 12.26 4.92
C ILE A 156 -3.60 13.65 4.82
N ASN A 157 -3.42 14.34 5.95
CA ASN A 157 -2.90 15.70 5.97
C ASN A 157 -1.44 15.78 5.51
N TYR A 158 -0.64 14.72 5.69
CA TYR A 158 0.73 14.71 5.20
C TYR A 158 0.77 14.69 3.66
N TYR A 159 -0.16 13.98 3.02
CA TYR A 159 -0.30 13.98 1.57
C TYR A 159 -0.75 15.36 1.06
N LEU A 160 -1.72 15.99 1.72
CA LEU A 160 -2.13 17.37 1.41
C LEU A 160 -0.97 18.37 1.55
N ASN A 161 -0.06 18.14 2.50
CA ASN A 161 1.14 18.96 2.64
C ASN A 161 2.18 18.71 1.54
N LEU A 162 2.28 17.50 0.97
CA LEU A 162 3.05 17.27 -0.25
C LEU A 162 2.51 18.14 -1.39
N GLU A 163 1.18 18.21 -1.55
CA GLU A 163 0.54 19.04 -2.58
C GLU A 163 0.81 20.53 -2.36
N ARG A 164 0.64 21.01 -1.13
CA ARG A 164 0.94 22.39 -0.75
C ARG A 164 2.38 22.78 -1.08
N LEU A 165 3.33 21.90 -0.78
CA LEU A 165 4.75 22.09 -1.08
C LEU A 165 5.10 21.75 -2.54
N SER A 166 4.09 21.49 -3.39
CA SER A 166 4.26 21.13 -4.80
C SER A 166 5.22 19.95 -5.00
N ILE A 167 5.23 18.97 -4.09
CA ILE A 167 5.95 17.70 -4.23
C ILE A 167 4.99 16.72 -4.90
N PRO A 168 5.16 16.39 -6.20
CA PRO A 168 4.28 15.46 -6.88
C PRO A 168 4.37 14.07 -6.24
N TYR A 169 3.23 13.40 -6.13
CA TYR A 169 3.19 12.00 -5.75
C TYR A 169 2.23 11.22 -6.65
N ILE A 170 2.49 9.91 -6.75
CA ILE A 170 1.60 8.95 -7.42
C ILE A 170 1.41 7.73 -6.52
N MET A 171 0.32 7.01 -6.74
CA MET A 171 0.04 5.78 -6.00
C MET A 171 0.11 4.53 -6.87
N ILE A 172 0.58 3.42 -6.31
CA ILE A 172 0.66 2.12 -6.99
C ILE A 172 -0.07 1.04 -6.20
N ASN A 173 -0.60 0.03 -6.89
CA ASN A 173 -1.35 -1.11 -6.36
C ASN A 173 -2.69 -0.76 -5.67
N ALA A 174 -2.77 0.35 -4.97
CA ALA A 174 -3.97 0.92 -4.37
C ALA A 174 -3.90 2.45 -4.42
N TYR A 175 -4.94 3.12 -3.93
CA TYR A 175 -4.97 4.57 -3.74
C TYR A 175 -5.91 4.92 -2.57
N TYR A 176 -5.78 6.14 -2.06
CA TYR A 176 -6.78 6.76 -1.17
C TYR A 176 -7.74 7.58 -2.03
N ASP A 177 -9.03 7.25 -2.00
CA ASP A 177 -10.05 7.86 -2.87
C ASP A 177 -10.22 9.35 -2.57
N GLU A 178 -10.04 9.74 -1.30
CA GLU A 178 -10.18 11.12 -0.81
C GLU A 178 -9.17 12.11 -1.40
N LEU A 179 -8.08 11.61 -1.99
CA LEU A 179 -7.02 12.42 -2.61
C LEU A 179 -7.14 12.51 -4.14
N GLU A 180 -7.99 11.70 -4.76
CA GLU A 180 -8.07 11.54 -6.22
C GLU A 180 -6.69 11.48 -6.93
N PRO A 181 -5.73 10.66 -6.46
CA PRO A 181 -4.35 10.76 -6.90
C PRO A 181 -4.16 10.12 -8.29
N MET A 182 -3.13 10.57 -9.01
CA MET A 182 -2.62 9.82 -10.15
C MET A 182 -2.16 8.44 -9.65
N SER A 183 -2.74 7.36 -10.19
CA SER A 183 -2.50 6.02 -9.69
C SER A 183 -2.28 4.98 -10.79
N LEU A 184 -1.61 3.89 -10.44
CA LEU A 184 -1.38 2.72 -11.29
C LEU A 184 -1.82 1.47 -10.53
N VAL A 185 -2.95 0.89 -10.91
CA VAL A 185 -3.59 -0.21 -10.16
C VAL A 185 -3.99 -1.36 -11.07
N MET A 186 -4.16 -2.54 -10.50
CA MET A 186 -4.83 -3.65 -11.18
C MET A 186 -6.35 -3.45 -11.14
N ASN A 187 -7.08 -3.99 -12.11
CA ASN A 187 -8.50 -4.23 -11.93
C ASN A 187 -8.72 -5.47 -11.05
N ASP A 188 -8.48 -5.32 -9.75
CA ASP A 188 -8.54 -6.40 -8.76
C ASP A 188 -9.92 -7.04 -8.64
N GLU A 189 -10.99 -6.29 -8.90
CA GLU A 189 -12.35 -6.85 -8.96
C GLU A 189 -12.49 -7.86 -10.10
N LYS A 190 -12.04 -7.48 -11.31
CA LYS A 190 -12.00 -8.41 -12.44
C LYS A 190 -11.04 -9.56 -12.17
N GLY A 191 -9.94 -9.31 -11.46
CA GLY A 191 -8.97 -10.33 -11.07
C GLY A 191 -9.58 -11.41 -10.19
N GLY A 192 -10.25 -11.02 -9.11
CA GLY A 192 -10.96 -11.97 -8.24
C GLY A 192 -12.10 -12.70 -8.95
N PHE A 193 -12.76 -12.03 -9.90
CA PHE A 193 -13.78 -12.64 -10.75
C PHE A 193 -13.19 -13.77 -11.61
N ILE A 194 -12.10 -13.53 -12.35
CA ILE A 194 -11.50 -14.53 -13.25
C ILE A 194 -10.88 -15.71 -12.50
N GLN A 195 -10.33 -15.51 -11.28
CA GLN A 195 -9.87 -16.62 -10.44
C GLN A 195 -11.02 -17.59 -10.14
N THR A 196 -12.16 -17.02 -9.77
CA THR A 196 -13.35 -17.78 -9.33
C THR A 196 -14.08 -18.40 -10.50
N GLU A 197 -14.25 -17.63 -11.59
CA GLU A 197 -14.82 -18.09 -12.85
C GLU A 197 -14.07 -19.31 -13.39
N HIS A 198 -12.74 -19.31 -13.34
CA HIS A 198 -11.93 -20.45 -13.76
C HIS A 198 -12.28 -21.74 -13.00
N LEU A 199 -12.41 -21.67 -11.67
CA LEU A 199 -12.81 -22.82 -10.86
C LEU A 199 -14.25 -23.26 -11.16
N ILE A 200 -15.18 -22.32 -11.32
CA ILE A 200 -16.58 -22.64 -11.67
C ILE A 200 -16.66 -23.33 -13.03
N GLN A 201 -15.91 -22.85 -14.03
CA GLN A 201 -15.86 -23.45 -15.37
C GLN A 201 -15.23 -24.85 -15.37
N LEU A 202 -14.39 -25.16 -14.37
CA LEU A 202 -13.87 -26.49 -14.11
C LEU A 202 -14.86 -27.40 -13.35
N GLY A 203 -16.06 -26.91 -13.00
CA GLY A 203 -17.13 -27.65 -12.34
C GLY A 203 -17.15 -27.50 -10.81
N HIS A 204 -16.28 -26.67 -10.23
CA HIS A 204 -16.26 -26.49 -8.78
C HIS A 204 -17.46 -25.65 -8.32
N THR A 205 -18.26 -26.19 -7.41
CA THR A 205 -19.40 -25.49 -6.79
C THR A 205 -19.12 -25.08 -5.35
N GLU A 206 -18.39 -25.90 -4.61
CA GLU A 206 -17.94 -25.62 -3.24
C GLU A 206 -16.53 -25.04 -3.26
N ILE A 207 -16.46 -23.70 -3.33
CA ILE A 207 -15.22 -22.94 -3.44
C ILE A 207 -15.01 -22.12 -2.16
N ALA A 208 -13.83 -22.22 -1.57
CA ALA A 208 -13.38 -21.34 -0.50
C ALA A 208 -12.60 -20.14 -1.05
N GLY A 209 -12.63 -19.02 -0.33
CA GLY A 209 -11.91 -17.81 -0.68
C GLY A 209 -11.17 -17.26 0.54
N ILE A 210 -9.91 -16.87 0.36
CA ILE A 210 -9.13 -16.23 1.43
C ILE A 210 -8.72 -14.83 0.98
N PHE A 211 -9.11 -13.81 1.74
CA PHE A 211 -8.91 -12.41 1.35
C PHE A 211 -8.36 -11.56 2.49
N LYS A 212 -7.37 -10.73 2.17
CA LYS A 212 -6.92 -9.66 3.05
C LYS A 212 -7.91 -8.49 2.98
N THR A 213 -8.32 -7.93 4.12
CA THR A 213 -9.40 -6.92 4.16
C THR A 213 -8.99 -5.57 4.74
N ASP A 214 -7.70 -5.40 5.06
CA ASP A 214 -7.14 -4.11 5.42
C ASP A 214 -6.52 -3.39 4.21
N ASP A 215 -6.51 -3.97 3.01
CA ASP A 215 -6.11 -3.32 1.76
C ASP A 215 -7.19 -3.37 0.67
N LEU A 216 -7.15 -2.38 -0.23
CA LEU A 216 -8.13 -2.21 -1.30
C LEU A 216 -8.06 -3.37 -2.30
N GLN A 217 -6.87 -3.89 -2.59
CA GLN A 217 -6.69 -5.02 -3.52
C GLN A 217 -7.49 -6.23 -3.06
N GLY A 218 -7.36 -6.64 -1.80
CA GLY A 218 -8.00 -7.82 -1.26
C GLY A 218 -9.53 -7.69 -1.14
N THR A 219 -10.02 -6.51 -0.74
CA THR A 219 -11.47 -6.23 -0.72
C THR A 219 -12.08 -6.28 -2.13
N GLN A 220 -11.37 -5.78 -3.14
CA GLN A 220 -11.81 -5.81 -4.54
C GLN A 220 -11.73 -7.22 -5.13
N ARG A 221 -10.68 -8.00 -4.85
CA ARG A 221 -10.60 -9.43 -5.22
C ARG A 221 -11.76 -10.22 -4.62
N MET A 222 -12.08 -9.99 -3.34
CA MET A 222 -13.24 -10.61 -2.68
C MET A 222 -14.55 -10.23 -3.39
N LYS A 223 -14.73 -8.95 -3.76
CA LYS A 223 -15.90 -8.51 -4.54
C LYS A 223 -16.01 -9.23 -5.89
N GLY A 224 -14.88 -9.46 -6.57
CA GLY A 224 -14.79 -10.27 -7.78
C GLY A 224 -15.28 -11.71 -7.58
N PHE A 225 -14.81 -12.35 -6.50
CA PHE A 225 -15.24 -13.69 -6.10
C PHE A 225 -16.77 -13.78 -5.89
N LEU A 226 -17.35 -12.83 -5.17
CA LEU A 226 -18.81 -12.75 -4.98
C LEU A 226 -19.56 -12.56 -6.31
N LYS A 227 -19.03 -11.70 -7.20
CA LYS A 227 -19.62 -11.43 -8.52
C LYS A 227 -19.62 -12.68 -9.42
N ALA A 228 -18.57 -13.49 -9.38
CA ALA A 228 -18.51 -14.74 -10.15
C ALA A 228 -19.58 -15.73 -9.72
N HIS A 229 -19.73 -15.99 -8.42
CA HIS A 229 -20.82 -16.82 -7.91
C HIS A 229 -22.20 -16.31 -8.32
N ARG A 230 -22.43 -15.00 -8.19
CA ARG A 230 -23.68 -14.38 -8.64
C ARG A 230 -23.92 -14.55 -10.14
N ARG A 231 -22.89 -14.37 -10.96
CA ARG A 231 -22.97 -14.46 -12.43
C ARG A 231 -23.35 -15.87 -12.88
N TYR A 232 -22.81 -16.88 -12.23
CA TYR A 232 -22.98 -18.29 -12.58
C TYR A 232 -24.06 -19.01 -11.76
N GLY A 233 -24.75 -18.32 -10.86
CA GLY A 233 -25.80 -18.90 -10.02
C GLY A 233 -25.30 -19.96 -9.03
N ILE A 234 -24.01 -19.95 -8.69
CA ILE A 234 -23.43 -20.87 -7.72
C ILE A 234 -23.75 -20.37 -6.30
N PRO A 235 -24.38 -21.17 -5.44
CA PRO A 235 -24.64 -20.78 -4.06
C PRO A 235 -23.34 -20.49 -3.32
N LEU A 236 -23.27 -19.34 -2.66
CA LEU A 236 -22.14 -18.97 -1.82
C LEU A 236 -22.48 -19.23 -0.35
N ASN A 237 -21.66 -20.04 0.31
CA ASN A 237 -21.70 -20.19 1.76
C ASN A 237 -20.78 -19.13 2.40
N PRO A 238 -21.29 -18.18 3.22
CA PRO A 238 -20.45 -17.15 3.83
C PRO A 238 -19.31 -17.69 4.70
N LYS A 239 -19.51 -18.88 5.29
CA LYS A 239 -18.49 -19.56 6.08
C LYS A 239 -17.34 -20.14 5.21
N ASN A 240 -17.43 -20.13 3.89
CA ASN A 240 -16.34 -20.48 2.97
C ASN A 240 -15.39 -19.28 2.71
N ILE A 241 -15.67 -18.11 3.28
CA ILE A 241 -14.84 -16.91 3.12
C ILE A 241 -14.03 -16.70 4.39
N ILE A 242 -12.71 -16.75 4.25
CA ILE A 242 -11.77 -16.41 5.31
C ILE A 242 -11.24 -15.00 5.04
N THR A 243 -11.39 -14.11 6.02
CA THR A 243 -10.81 -12.77 5.96
C THR A 243 -9.76 -12.57 7.04
N TYR A 244 -8.74 -11.77 6.75
CA TYR A 244 -7.66 -11.48 7.68
C TYR A 244 -7.06 -10.09 7.46
N HIS A 245 -6.39 -9.58 8.48
CA HIS A 245 -5.58 -8.36 8.41
C HIS A 245 -4.08 -8.68 8.42
N THR A 246 -3.26 -7.68 8.16
CA THR A 246 -1.79 -7.81 8.08
C THR A 246 -1.19 -8.51 9.29
N GLU A 247 -1.66 -8.18 10.49
CA GLU A 247 -1.14 -8.73 11.75
C GLU A 247 -1.46 -10.22 11.92
N GLU A 248 -2.48 -10.70 11.22
CA GLU A 248 -2.98 -12.08 11.30
C GLU A 248 -2.42 -12.97 10.18
N LYS A 249 -1.66 -12.40 9.24
CA LYS A 249 -1.29 -13.04 7.95
C LYS A 249 -0.58 -14.40 8.09
N GLU A 250 0.22 -14.56 9.14
CA GLU A 250 1.05 -15.76 9.34
C GLU A 250 0.28 -16.93 10.00
N THR A 251 -0.88 -16.68 10.60
CA THR A 251 -1.57 -17.67 11.45
C THR A 251 -3.00 -17.91 11.01
N LYS A 252 -3.86 -16.89 11.08
CA LYS A 252 -5.32 -17.02 10.92
C LYS A 252 -5.73 -17.65 9.59
N PRO A 253 -5.20 -17.25 8.41
CA PRO A 253 -5.60 -17.82 7.13
C PRO A 253 -5.47 -19.35 7.08
N VAL A 254 -4.31 -19.86 7.50
CA VAL A 254 -3.99 -21.29 7.45
C VAL A 254 -4.76 -22.05 8.51
N GLN A 255 -4.91 -21.50 9.72
CA GLN A 255 -5.65 -22.13 10.81
C GLN A 255 -7.15 -22.25 10.51
N GLU A 256 -7.76 -21.19 9.96
CA GLU A 256 -9.17 -21.22 9.57
C GLU A 256 -9.41 -22.16 8.38
N LEU A 257 -8.49 -22.21 7.42
CA LEU A 257 -8.55 -23.19 6.32
C LEU A 257 -8.42 -24.62 6.85
N GLU A 258 -7.50 -24.87 7.79
CA GLU A 258 -7.35 -26.19 8.41
C GLU A 258 -8.65 -26.64 9.11
N LYS A 259 -9.29 -25.75 9.88
CA LYS A 259 -10.59 -26.06 10.50
C LYS A 259 -11.65 -26.34 9.44
N MET A 260 -11.68 -25.55 8.37
CA MET A 260 -12.66 -25.70 7.29
C MET A 260 -12.55 -27.04 6.55
N LEU A 261 -11.34 -27.54 6.37
CA LEU A 261 -11.06 -28.76 5.61
C LEU A 261 -11.05 -30.03 6.48
N PHE A 262 -10.74 -29.94 7.77
CA PHE A 262 -10.44 -31.13 8.59
C PHE A 262 -11.18 -31.23 9.94
N SER A 263 -12.06 -30.29 10.29
CA SER A 263 -12.85 -30.39 11.52
C SER A 263 -14.04 -31.36 11.38
N GLU A 264 -14.77 -31.60 12.47
CA GLU A 264 -16.03 -32.35 12.41
C GLU A 264 -17.11 -31.66 11.55
N GLU A 265 -16.97 -30.34 11.36
CA GLU A 265 -17.79 -29.53 10.44
C GLU A 265 -17.10 -29.34 9.08
N ALA A 266 -16.15 -30.23 8.73
CA ALA A 266 -15.43 -30.19 7.46
C ALA A 266 -16.41 -30.15 6.29
N ARG A 267 -16.00 -29.40 5.28
CA ARG A 267 -16.80 -29.14 4.08
C ARG A 267 -16.15 -29.78 2.88
N ASP A 268 -16.98 -30.15 1.91
CA ASP A 268 -16.56 -30.72 0.62
C ASP A 268 -16.00 -29.62 -0.32
N ILE A 269 -15.10 -28.79 0.20
CA ILE A 269 -14.41 -27.74 -0.57
C ILE A 269 -13.47 -28.42 -1.55
N THR A 270 -13.66 -28.15 -2.84
CA THR A 270 -12.81 -28.70 -3.92
C THR A 270 -12.02 -27.62 -4.66
N GLY A 271 -12.36 -26.34 -4.43
CA GLY A 271 -11.67 -25.19 -5.02
C GLY A 271 -11.30 -24.14 -3.97
N LEU A 272 -10.16 -23.48 -4.17
CA LEU A 272 -9.67 -22.39 -3.33
C LEU A 272 -9.21 -21.21 -4.19
N VAL A 273 -9.78 -20.04 -3.93
CA VAL A 273 -9.29 -18.75 -4.43
C VAL A 273 -8.44 -18.10 -3.33
N SER A 274 -7.15 -17.91 -3.60
CA SER A 274 -6.22 -17.28 -2.66
C SER A 274 -6.03 -15.79 -2.96
N TYR A 275 -5.84 -14.99 -1.90
CA TYR A 275 -5.51 -13.58 -1.98
C TYR A 275 -4.29 -13.33 -2.86
N ASN A 276 -3.21 -14.11 -2.68
CA ASN A 276 -1.97 -14.00 -3.44
C ASN A 276 -1.21 -15.35 -3.46
N ASP A 277 -0.15 -15.45 -4.25
CA ASP A 277 0.65 -16.68 -4.38
C ASP A 277 1.48 -17.00 -3.12
N GLU A 278 1.91 -15.99 -2.35
CA GLU A 278 2.64 -16.22 -1.10
C GLU A 278 1.77 -17.00 -0.09
N LEU A 279 0.51 -16.62 0.06
CA LEU A 279 -0.44 -17.34 0.89
C LEU A 279 -0.67 -18.77 0.37
N VAL A 280 -0.64 -19.00 -0.95
CA VAL A 280 -0.73 -20.35 -1.52
C VAL A 280 0.42 -21.23 -1.02
N MET A 281 1.64 -20.69 -0.88
CA MET A 281 2.77 -21.48 -0.35
C MET A 281 2.52 -21.95 1.08
N ASN A 282 1.92 -21.12 1.92
CA ASN A 282 1.53 -21.49 3.28
C ASN A 282 0.43 -22.57 3.29
N VAL A 283 -0.54 -22.45 2.37
CA VAL A 283 -1.60 -23.47 2.18
C VAL A 283 -1.01 -24.80 1.70
N LEU A 284 -0.10 -24.80 0.72
CA LEU A 284 0.54 -26.02 0.24
C LEU A 284 1.29 -26.76 1.35
N ASN A 285 1.95 -26.03 2.25
CA ASN A 285 2.62 -26.62 3.42
C ASN A 285 1.60 -27.30 4.37
N LEU A 286 0.44 -26.68 4.63
CA LEU A 286 -0.63 -27.28 5.41
C LEU A 286 -1.15 -28.57 4.76
N LEU A 287 -1.48 -28.52 3.47
CA LEU A 287 -2.06 -29.66 2.74
C LEU A 287 -1.08 -30.83 2.71
N ARG A 288 0.21 -30.57 2.52
CA ARG A 288 1.26 -31.59 2.58
C ARG A 288 1.30 -32.29 3.94
N ASN A 289 1.21 -31.54 5.04
CA ASN A 289 1.20 -32.11 6.40
C ASN A 289 -0.03 -32.99 6.65
N LYS A 290 -1.13 -32.70 5.96
CA LYS A 290 -2.39 -33.47 6.02
C LYS A 290 -2.51 -34.52 4.93
N ARG A 291 -1.48 -34.67 4.08
CA ARG A 291 -1.42 -35.62 2.95
C ARG A 291 -2.53 -35.40 1.90
N MET A 292 -3.02 -34.17 1.76
CA MET A 292 -3.88 -33.76 0.64
C MET A 292 -3.03 -33.34 -0.56
N GLN A 293 -3.50 -33.64 -1.75
CA GLN A 293 -2.83 -33.33 -3.02
C GLN A 293 -3.49 -32.16 -3.73
N VAL A 294 -2.67 -31.31 -4.33
CA VAL A 294 -3.10 -30.28 -5.28
C VAL A 294 -2.62 -30.70 -6.67
N PRO A 295 -3.48 -30.73 -7.69
CA PRO A 295 -4.88 -30.29 -7.69
C PRO A 295 -5.91 -31.37 -7.31
N GLY A 296 -5.47 -32.60 -7.00
CA GLY A 296 -6.34 -33.78 -6.92
C GLY A 296 -7.45 -33.69 -5.88
N ASP A 297 -7.12 -33.28 -4.66
CA ASP A 297 -8.09 -33.13 -3.57
C ASP A 297 -8.61 -31.68 -3.45
N LEU A 298 -7.76 -30.71 -3.79
CA LEU A 298 -8.11 -29.28 -3.77
C LEU A 298 -7.44 -28.57 -4.95
N SER A 299 -8.25 -27.92 -5.78
CA SER A 299 -7.75 -27.00 -6.81
C SER A 299 -7.52 -25.61 -6.23
N ILE A 300 -6.40 -24.97 -6.55
CA ILE A 300 -6.02 -23.66 -6.00
C ILE A 300 -5.69 -22.69 -7.12
N VAL A 301 -6.22 -21.47 -7.03
CA VAL A 301 -5.85 -20.34 -7.87
C VAL A 301 -5.21 -19.25 -7.02
N GLY A 302 -4.00 -18.85 -7.37
CA GLY A 302 -3.25 -17.76 -6.76
C GLY A 302 -3.47 -16.41 -7.44
N TYR A 303 -2.72 -15.41 -7.00
CA TYR A 303 -2.72 -14.07 -7.58
C TYR A 303 -1.29 -13.53 -7.60
N ASP A 304 -1.02 -12.71 -8.61
CA ASP A 304 0.18 -11.96 -8.95
C ASP A 304 1.10 -12.61 -9.98
N ASP A 305 1.09 -13.93 -10.18
CA ASP A 305 2.12 -14.64 -10.95
C ASP A 305 3.53 -14.27 -10.48
N SER A 306 3.78 -14.53 -9.21
CA SER A 306 5.06 -14.35 -8.55
C SER A 306 6.05 -15.45 -8.91
N PHE A 307 7.31 -15.31 -8.47
CA PHE A 307 8.33 -16.35 -8.62
C PHE A 307 7.89 -17.71 -8.04
N PHE A 308 7.01 -17.72 -7.04
CA PHE A 308 6.50 -18.94 -6.43
C PHE A 308 5.74 -19.83 -7.41
N THR A 309 5.10 -19.29 -8.44
CA THR A 309 4.30 -20.09 -9.39
C THR A 309 5.13 -21.09 -10.19
N GLU A 310 6.42 -20.80 -10.36
CA GLU A 310 7.37 -21.62 -11.09
C GLU A 310 8.25 -22.49 -10.20
N VAL A 311 8.55 -22.10 -8.95
CA VAL A 311 9.42 -22.90 -8.07
C VAL A 311 8.69 -23.87 -7.16
N SER A 312 7.38 -23.69 -7.00
CA SER A 312 6.54 -24.63 -6.24
C SER A 312 6.54 -26.04 -6.87
N GLU A 313 6.34 -27.03 -6.00
CA GLU A 313 6.16 -28.44 -6.40
C GLU A 313 4.98 -28.59 -7.37
N VAL A 314 3.91 -27.81 -7.15
CA VAL A 314 2.75 -27.71 -8.03
C VAL A 314 2.77 -26.37 -8.75
N LYS A 315 2.90 -26.36 -10.08
CA LYS A 315 2.92 -25.12 -10.86
C LYS A 315 1.59 -24.38 -10.70
N LEU A 316 1.63 -23.16 -10.16
CA LEU A 316 0.42 -22.46 -9.73
C LEU A 316 -0.28 -21.74 -10.89
N THR A 317 -1.57 -22.00 -11.06
CA THR A 317 -2.49 -21.15 -11.82
C THR A 317 -2.67 -19.84 -11.05
N SER A 318 -2.36 -18.70 -11.68
CA SER A 318 -2.33 -17.40 -10.99
C SER A 318 -2.66 -16.24 -11.93
N VAL A 319 -3.25 -15.17 -11.39
CA VAL A 319 -3.52 -13.93 -12.14
C VAL A 319 -2.24 -13.12 -12.26
N ALA A 320 -1.84 -12.76 -13.47
CA ALA A 320 -0.59 -12.04 -13.72
C ALA A 320 -0.64 -10.57 -13.25
N HIS A 321 0.35 -10.18 -12.46
CA HIS A 321 0.62 -8.78 -12.10
C HIS A 321 1.83 -8.25 -12.88
N PRO A 322 1.75 -7.09 -13.57
CA PRO A 322 2.83 -6.53 -14.38
C PRO A 322 3.87 -5.81 -13.52
N LYS A 323 4.52 -6.51 -12.58
CA LYS A 323 5.37 -5.92 -11.52
C LYS A 323 6.41 -4.93 -12.04
N SER A 324 7.29 -5.39 -12.94
CA SER A 324 8.37 -4.55 -13.48
C SER A 324 7.84 -3.41 -14.36
N ASP A 325 6.82 -3.68 -15.17
CA ASP A 325 6.26 -2.69 -16.07
C ASP A 325 5.47 -1.61 -15.34
N MET A 326 4.76 -1.97 -14.27
CA MET A 326 4.16 -1.00 -13.35
C MET A 326 5.22 -0.10 -12.73
N GLY A 327 6.33 -0.67 -12.25
CA GLY A 327 7.45 0.13 -11.73
C GLY A 327 7.99 1.12 -12.77
N LYS A 328 8.24 0.66 -14.01
CA LYS A 328 8.70 1.53 -15.11
C LYS A 328 7.67 2.61 -15.44
N ALA A 329 6.38 2.27 -15.45
CA ALA A 329 5.29 3.20 -15.73
C ALA A 329 5.19 4.26 -14.62
N ALA A 330 5.24 3.85 -13.35
CA ALA A 330 5.25 4.74 -12.20
C ALA A 330 6.42 5.74 -12.26
N ALA A 331 7.63 5.26 -12.56
CA ALA A 331 8.80 6.11 -12.75
C ALA A 331 8.64 7.12 -13.91
N LYS A 332 8.09 6.70 -15.05
CA LYS A 332 7.80 7.64 -16.16
C LYS A 332 6.77 8.69 -15.76
N THR A 333 5.69 8.27 -15.12
CA THR A 333 4.62 9.16 -14.67
C THR A 333 5.13 10.22 -13.69
N ILE A 334 5.90 9.83 -12.66
CA ILE A 334 6.42 10.79 -11.69
C ILE A 334 7.39 11.78 -12.34
N LEU A 335 8.25 11.32 -13.26
CA LEU A 335 9.15 12.21 -14.00
C LEU A 335 8.39 13.21 -14.88
N ASP A 336 7.28 12.80 -15.48
CA ASP A 336 6.43 13.69 -16.27
C ASP A 336 5.72 14.74 -15.40
N LEU A 337 5.28 14.38 -14.19
CA LEU A 337 4.73 15.33 -13.21
C LEU A 337 5.79 16.35 -12.78
N ILE A 338 7.02 15.91 -12.48
CA ILE A 338 8.13 16.80 -12.12
C ILE A 338 8.47 17.77 -13.26
N LYS A 339 8.53 17.30 -14.51
CA LYS A 339 8.79 18.18 -15.67
C LYS A 339 7.70 19.22 -15.86
N ARG A 340 6.43 18.87 -15.62
CA ARG A 340 5.30 19.80 -15.73
C ARG A 340 5.39 20.89 -14.67
N LYS A 341 5.73 20.56 -13.42
CA LYS A 341 6.02 21.52 -12.35
C LYS A 341 7.09 22.53 -12.79
N ASN A 342 8.22 22.05 -13.28
CA ASN A 342 9.37 22.91 -13.61
C ASN A 342 9.16 23.79 -14.86
N SER A 343 8.25 23.41 -15.75
CA SER A 343 8.12 24.08 -17.05
C SER A 343 7.24 25.34 -17.00
N ASN A 344 6.49 25.61 -15.93
CA ASN A 344 5.43 26.66 -15.84
C ASN A 344 4.48 26.71 -17.06
N LYS A 345 4.49 25.68 -17.90
CA LYS A 345 3.68 25.57 -19.11
C LYS A 345 2.36 24.95 -18.71
N VAL A 346 1.38 25.82 -18.57
CA VAL A 346 -0.06 25.53 -18.63
C VAL A 346 -0.40 25.03 -20.06
N ASN A 347 0.23 23.94 -20.51
CA ASN A 347 -0.22 23.22 -21.70
C ASN A 347 -1.22 22.16 -21.23
N VAL A 348 -2.48 22.60 -21.19
CA VAL A 348 -3.69 21.94 -20.70
C VAL A 348 -4.11 20.70 -21.52
N SER A 349 -3.31 20.18 -22.45
CA SER A 349 -3.87 19.27 -23.47
C SER A 349 -3.86 17.77 -23.14
N LYS A 350 -3.35 17.32 -22.00
CA LYS A 350 -3.53 15.92 -21.55
C LYS A 350 -3.43 15.80 -20.03
N GLN A 351 -4.59 15.75 -19.38
CA GLN A 351 -4.70 15.27 -18.00
C GLN A 351 -4.14 13.84 -17.97
N LEU A 352 -3.24 13.56 -17.04
CA LEU A 352 -2.77 12.19 -16.85
C LEU A 352 -3.92 11.43 -16.20
N GLU A 353 -4.37 10.36 -16.84
CA GLU A 353 -5.42 9.50 -16.31
C GLU A 353 -4.80 8.34 -15.52
N PRO A 354 -5.44 7.90 -14.42
CA PRO A 354 -5.04 6.69 -13.72
C PRO A 354 -4.90 5.50 -14.67
N ILE A 355 -3.85 4.70 -14.47
CA ILE A 355 -3.60 3.50 -15.26
C ILE A 355 -4.22 2.31 -14.55
N VAL A 356 -5.17 1.64 -15.21
CA VAL A 356 -5.78 0.41 -14.72
C VAL A 356 -5.32 -0.75 -15.61
N TYR A 357 -4.60 -1.71 -15.04
CA TYR A 357 -4.16 -2.91 -15.74
C TYR A 357 -5.26 -3.96 -15.75
N ASP A 358 -5.54 -4.49 -16.94
CA ASP A 358 -6.46 -5.61 -17.09
C ASP A 358 -5.77 -6.92 -16.65
N PRO A 359 -6.37 -7.69 -15.73
CA PRO A 359 -5.82 -8.95 -15.26
C PRO A 359 -5.96 -10.04 -16.33
N SER A 360 -4.99 -10.94 -16.35
CA SER A 360 -5.02 -12.16 -17.16
C SER A 360 -4.66 -13.36 -16.30
N LEU A 361 -5.34 -14.49 -16.49
CA LEU A 361 -5.08 -15.71 -15.74
C LEU A 361 -4.08 -16.58 -16.51
N ILE A 362 -2.99 -16.97 -15.85
CA ILE A 362 -2.03 -17.93 -16.39
C ILE A 362 -2.35 -19.29 -15.78
N VAL A 363 -2.90 -20.18 -16.60
CA VAL A 363 -3.31 -21.54 -16.19
C VAL A 363 -2.10 -22.48 -16.16
N ARG A 364 -1.92 -23.19 -15.04
CA ARG A 364 -0.88 -24.20 -14.83
C ARG A 364 -1.49 -25.45 -14.18
N GLY A 365 -0.70 -26.15 -13.35
CA GLY A 365 -1.03 -27.48 -12.82
C GLY A 365 -1.77 -27.50 -11.47
N SER A 366 -2.12 -26.35 -10.88
CA SER A 366 -2.78 -26.30 -9.56
C SER A 366 -4.30 -26.39 -9.60
N THR A 367 -4.90 -26.62 -10.76
CA THR A 367 -6.36 -26.77 -10.92
C THR A 367 -6.71 -27.95 -11.82
N VAL A 368 -7.81 -28.66 -11.52
CA VAL A 368 -8.30 -29.79 -12.31
C VAL A 368 -9.81 -29.71 -12.49
N LYS A 369 -10.31 -30.28 -13.60
CA LYS A 369 -11.76 -30.38 -13.82
C LYS A 369 -12.37 -31.40 -12.85
N VAL A 370 -13.45 -31.03 -12.17
CA VAL A 370 -14.27 -31.94 -11.36
C VAL A 370 -15.50 -32.39 -12.15
N GLY A 371 -15.87 -33.66 -12.01
CA GLY A 371 -17.00 -34.25 -12.71
C GLY A 371 -18.32 -33.80 -12.12
N GLY A 372 -18.82 -32.64 -12.54
CA GLY A 372 -20.14 -32.15 -12.14
C GLY A 372 -20.42 -30.76 -12.70
N VAL A 373 -21.59 -30.62 -13.32
CA VAL A 373 -22.17 -29.37 -13.85
C VAL A 373 -21.65 -28.95 -15.24
N GLU A 374 -22.44 -29.28 -16.27
CA GLU A 374 -22.46 -28.48 -17.50
C GLU A 374 -23.07 -27.12 -17.15
N VAL A 375 -22.24 -26.07 -17.15
CA VAL A 375 -22.71 -24.70 -16.97
C VAL A 375 -23.36 -24.27 -18.29
N SER A 376 -24.69 -24.35 -18.35
CA SER A 376 -25.51 -23.96 -19.51
C SER A 376 -25.59 -22.45 -19.70
#